data_AF-A0A6A1QH22-F1
#
_entry.id   AF-A0A6A1QH22-F1
#
_cell.length_a   1.000
_cell.length_b   1.000
_cell.length_c   1.000
_cell.angle_alpha   90.00
_cell.angle_beta   90.00
_cell.angle_gamma   90.00
#
_symmetry.space_group_name_H-M   'P 1'
#
loop_
_entity.id
_entity.type
_entity.pdbx_description
1 polymer ?
#
loop_
_entity_poly.entity_id
_entity_poly.type
_entity_poly.pdbx_seq_one_letter_code
_entity_poly.pdbx_strand_id
1 'polypeptide(L)' 'MAAYFGKISEENVKNNLVLIYQLLDEILDFGYPENSETGTLKTFITQQGIKSQHQTKKSSLRSPAR' A
#
# COMPACT_ATOMS: atom_id res chain seq x y z
N MET A 1 5.80 -0.76 4.59
CA MET A 1 5.24 0.46 3.96
C MET A 1 5.20 0.39 2.43
N ALA A 2 6.31 0.11 1.72
CA ALA A 2 6.29 0.00 0.25
C ALA A 2 5.30 -1.05 -0.29
N ALA A 3 5.08 -2.14 0.44
CA ALA A 3 4.09 -3.18 0.09
C ALA A 3 2.62 -2.68 0.10
N TYR A 4 2.33 -1.61 0.83
CA TYR A 4 0.97 -1.06 0.98
C TYR A 4 0.70 0.07 -0.02
N PHE A 5 1.66 0.96 -0.24
CA PHE A 5 1.47 2.20 -1.00
C PHE A 5 2.27 2.26 -2.32
N GLY A 6 3.16 1.29 -2.56
CA GLY A 6 4.11 1.34 -3.67
C GLY A 6 5.17 2.42 -3.45
N LYS A 7 5.26 3.38 -4.38
CA LYS A 7 6.13 4.55 -4.22
C LYS A 7 5.54 5.51 -3.19
N ILE A 8 6.40 6.04 -2.32
CA ILE A 8 6.03 7.09 -1.38
C ILE A 8 6.13 8.43 -2.13
N SER A 9 4.99 9.12 -2.23
CA SER A 9 4.87 10.50 -2.72
C SER A 9 3.94 11.26 -1.77
N GLU A 10 4.04 12.59 -1.74
CA GLU A 10 3.19 13.43 -0.91
C GLU A 10 1.69 13.17 -1.19
N GLU A 11 1.33 13.06 -2.46
CA GLU A 11 -0.02 12.72 -2.90
C GLU A 11 -0.47 11.35 -2.39
N ASN A 12 0.38 10.33 -2.49
CA ASN A 12 0.06 8.98 -2.00
C ASN A 12 -0.10 8.96 -0.49
N VAL A 13 0.72 9.71 0.26
CA VAL A 13 0.60 9.82 1.71
C VAL A 13 -0.72 10.49 2.07
N LYS A 14 -1.03 11.65 1.46
CA LYS A 14 -2.30 12.36 1.68
C LYS A 14 -3.52 11.50 1.40
N ASN A 15 -3.50 10.76 0.30
CA ASN A 15 -4.60 9.88 -0.09
C ASN A 15 -4.74 8.62 0.78
N ASN A 16 -3.71 8.26 1.56
CA ASN A 16 -3.69 7.06 2.38
C ASN A 16 -3.49 7.35 3.89
N LEU A 17 -3.70 8.58 4.36
CA LEU A 17 -3.45 8.95 5.76
C LEU A 17 -4.19 8.06 6.76
N VAL A 18 -5.47 7.78 6.52
CA VAL A 18 -6.28 6.96 7.43
C VAL A 18 -5.76 5.50 7.49
N LEU A 19 -5.26 4.97 6.38
CA LEU A 19 -4.61 3.66 6.33
C LEU A 19 -3.26 3.67 7.07
N ILE A 20 -2.48 4.74 6.93
CA ILE A 20 -1.19 4.90 7.64
C ILE A 20 -1.41 4.91 9.15
N TYR A 21 -2.45 5.61 9.64
CA TYR A 21 -2.77 5.62 11.06
C TYR A 21 -3.21 4.27 11.58
N GLN A 22 -4.07 3.55 10.85
CA GLN A 22 -4.44 2.17 11.23
C GLN A 22 -3.23 1.23 11.27
N LEU A 23 -2.30 1.36 10.31
CA LEU A 23 -1.06 0.59 10.32
C LEU A 23 -0.19 0.92 11.54
N LEU A 24 -0.12 2.20 11.92
CA LEU A 24 0.69 2.61 13.08
C LEU A 24 0.10 2.10 14.40
N ASP A 25 -1.22 2.16 14.55
CA ASP A 25 -1.94 1.65 15.73
C ASP A 25 -1.73 0.14 15.89
N GLU A 26 -1.84 -0.62 14.80
CA GLU A 26 -1.70 -2.08 14.85
C GLU A 26 -0.24 -2.56 14.95
N ILE A 27 0.74 -1.73 14.55
CA ILE A 27 2.17 -2.03 14.72
C ILE A 27 2.63 -1.68 16.13
N LEU A 28 2.04 -0.65 16.75
CA LEU A 28 2.48 -0.10 18.03
C LEU A 28 1.38 -0.24 19.09
N ASP A 29 1.49 -1.25 19.93
CA ASP A 29 0.64 -1.35 21.12
C ASP A 29 1.32 -0.66 22.32
N PHE A 30 0.67 0.36 22.88
CA PHE A 30 1.21 1.21 23.97
C PHE A 30 2.64 1.74 23.74
N GLY A 31 3.03 1.96 22.48
CA GLY A 31 4.37 2.44 22.11
C GLY A 31 5.44 1.35 21.99
N TYR A 32 5.07 0.09 22.13
CA TYR A 32 5.94 -1.07 21.88
C TYR A 32 5.57 -1.75 20.55
N PRO A 33 6.55 -2.16 19.74
CA PRO A 33 6.28 -2.90 18.52
C PRO A 33 5.67 -4.28 18.85
N GLU A 34 4.48 -4.58 18.33
CA GLU A 34 3.86 -5.90 18.48
C GLU A 34 3.98 -6.70 17.17
N ASN A 35 3.22 -6.32 16.13
CA ASN A 35 3.13 -7.05 14.88
C ASN A 35 3.57 -6.22 13.67
N SER A 36 4.56 -6.71 12.93
CA SER A 36 5.05 -6.07 11.70
C SER A 36 4.81 -6.90 10.43
N GLU A 37 4.14 -8.05 10.58
CA GLU A 37 3.86 -8.95 9.47
C GLU A 37 2.74 -8.41 8.57
N THR A 38 3.02 -8.34 7.27
CA THR A 38 2.13 -7.72 6.29
C THR A 38 0.84 -8.51 6.08
N GLY A 39 0.86 -9.83 6.30
CA GLY A 39 -0.32 -10.69 6.21
C GLY A 39 -1.31 -10.41 7.35
N THR A 40 -0.81 -10.41 8.57
CA THR A 40 -1.59 -10.20 9.81
C THR A 40 -2.21 -8.81 9.85
N LEU A 41 -1.41 -7.76 9.59
CA LEU A 41 -1.88 -6.37 9.60
C LEU A 41 -3.03 -6.11 8.61
N LYS A 42 -3.01 -6.75 7.43
CA LYS A 42 -4.11 -6.63 6.45
C LYS A 42 -5.44 -7.17 6.94
N THR A 43 -5.44 -8.04 7.95
CA THR A 43 -6.65 -8.64 8.52
C THR A 43 -7.34 -7.70 9.51
N PHE A 44 -6.58 -6.82 10.15
CA PHE A 44 -7.07 -5.86 11.15
C PHE A 44 -7.39 -4.49 10.55
N ILE A 45 -6.76 -4.16 9.42
CA ILE A 45 -6.98 -2.91 8.71
C ILE A 45 -8.23 -2.98 7.84
N THR A 46 -9.13 -2.02 8.02
CA THR A 46 -10.40 -1.94 7.26
C THR A 46 -10.25 -1.23 5.91
N GLN A 47 -9.20 -0.43 5.72
CA GLN A 47 -8.96 0.33 4.48
C GLN A 47 -8.00 -0.35 3.52
N GLN A 48 -8.41 -0.47 2.27
CA GLN A 48 -7.54 -0.91 1.19
C GLN A 48 -6.81 0.30 0.61
N GLY A 49 -5.48 0.25 0.58
CA GLY A 49 -4.67 1.37 0.12
C GLY A 49 -4.95 1.74 -1.33
N ILE A 50 -5.04 3.05 -1.59
CA ILE A 50 -5.16 3.61 -2.93
C ILE A 50 -3.80 3.51 -3.59
N LYS A 51 -3.63 2.50 -4.45
CA LYS A 51 -2.46 2.38 -5.32
C LYS A 51 -2.63 3.38 -6.45
N SER A 52 -1.89 4.49 -6.41
CA SER A 52 -1.81 5.40 -7.56
C SER A 52 -1.45 4.60 -8.81
N GLN A 53 -2.35 4.62 -9.80
CA GLN A 53 -2.19 3.90 -11.06
C GLN A 53 -1.06 4.53 -11.89
N HIS A 54 0.19 4.27 -11.49
CA HIS A 54 1.31 4.27 -12.41
C HIS A 54 1.73 2.83 -12.71
N GLN A 55 0.73 1.98 -12.97
CA GLN A 55 0.98 0.75 -13.69
C GLN A 55 1.29 1.18 -15.12
N THR A 56 2.57 1.22 -15.46
CA THR A 56 2.98 1.21 -16.85
C THR A 56 2.31 -0.02 -17.46
N LYS A 57 1.24 0.20 -18.23
CA LYS A 57 0.82 -0.74 -19.26
C LYS A 57 2.02 -0.83 -20.21
N LYS A 58 3.00 -1.69 -19.91
CA LYS A 58 3.96 -2.15 -20.90
C LYS A 58 3.16 -3.02 -21.87
N SER A 59 2.60 -2.33 -22.87
CA SER A 59 2.45 -2.78 -24.25
C SER A 59 2.71 -4.27 -24.47
N SER A 60 1.67 -5.09 -24.35
CA SER A 60 1.57 -6.28 -25.20
C SER A 60 0.81 -5.89 -26.48
N LEU A 61 1.33 -4.90 -27.21
CA LEU A 61 1.11 -4.78 -28.65
C LEU A 61 2.31 -5.42 -29.33
N ARG A 62 2.26 -6.74 -29.52
CA ARG A 62 2.93 -7.35 -30.68
C ARG A 62 1.86 -7.46 -31.76
N SER A 63 1.89 -6.49 -32.67
CA SER A 63 1.09 -6.41 -33.88
C SER A 63 1.36 -7.61 -34.82
N PRO A 64 0.48 -7.88 -35.80
CA PRO A 64 0.40 -9.17 -36.48
C PRO A 64 1.53 -9.33 -37.52
N ALA A 65 2.04 -10.55 -37.64
CA ALA A 65 2.97 -10.89 -38.71
C ALA A 65 2.22 -10.92 -40.05
N ARG A 66 2.71 -10.13 -41.00
CA ARG A 66 2.41 -10.24 -42.42
C ARG A 66 3.21 -11.39 -43.03
#